data_AF-A0AA94RF79-F1
#
_entry.id   AF-A0AA94RF79-F1
#
_cell.length_a   1.000
_cell.length_b   1.000
_cell.length_c   1.000
_cell.angle_alpha   90.00
_cell.angle_beta   90.00
_cell.angle_gamma   90.00
#
_symmetry.space_group_name_H-M   'P 1'
#
loop_
_entity.id
_entity.type
_entity.pdbx_description
1 polymer ?
#
loop_
_entity_poly.entity_id
_entity_poly.type
_entity_poly.pdbx_seq_one_letter_code
_entity_poly.pdbx_strand_id
1 'polypeptide(L)' 'MSIALTHSLLGGVPLALLLVLGALFLLRKSPHPDTYKMTDKWTHAPILWAAEEPADHGHGGHDSHLTVGGGASGKW' A
#
# COMPACT_ATOMS: atom_id res chain seq x y z
N MET A 1 -26.87 8.45 42.34
CA MET A 1 -26.49 7.91 41.01
C MET A 1 -26.53 6.39 41.06
N SER A 2 -26.97 5.71 40.01
CA SER A 2 -27.05 4.23 39.95
C SER A 2 -25.77 3.62 39.36
N ILE A 3 -25.33 2.48 39.90
CA ILE A 3 -24.17 1.74 39.39
C ILE A 3 -24.34 1.30 37.92
N ALA A 4 -25.56 0.94 37.53
CA ALA A 4 -25.88 0.55 36.16
C ALA A 4 -25.66 1.73 35.20
N LEU A 5 -26.14 2.93 35.57
CA LEU A 5 -25.96 4.15 34.78
C LEU A 5 -24.47 4.48 34.62
N THR A 6 -23.69 4.38 35.69
CA THR A 6 -22.25 4.69 35.68
C THR A 6 -21.50 3.78 34.71
N HIS A 7 -21.71 2.46 34.76
CA HIS A 7 -21.00 1.51 33.88
C HIS A 7 -21.45 1.65 32.42
N SER A 8 -22.75 1.87 32.18
CA SER A 8 -23.26 2.12 30.82
C SER A 8 -22.66 3.38 30.21
N LEU A 9 -22.47 4.46 30.97
CA LEU A 9 -21.84 5.68 30.46
C LEU A 9 -20.34 5.48 30.21
N LEU A 10 -19.61 4.89 31.16
CA LEU A 10 -18.16 4.66 31.06
C LEU A 10 -17.78 3.74 29.91
N GLY A 11 -18.58 2.71 29.61
CA GLY A 11 -18.32 1.81 28.49
C GLY A 11 -19.01 2.23 27.18
N GLY A 12 -20.28 2.65 27.27
CA GLY A 12 -21.10 2.91 26.10
C GLY A 12 -20.73 4.20 25.37
N VAL A 13 -20.38 5.27 26.08
CA VAL A 13 -20.03 6.54 25.44
C VAL A 13 -18.74 6.43 24.63
N PRO A 14 -17.62 5.87 25.15
CA PRO A 14 -16.42 5.68 24.33
C PRO A 14 -16.67 4.79 23.11
N LEU A 15 -17.45 3.71 23.26
CA LEU A 15 -17.77 2.81 22.15
C LEU A 15 -18.61 3.52 21.08
N ALA A 16 -19.64 4.25 21.49
CA ALA A 16 -20.49 5.02 20.58
C ALA A 16 -19.67 6.09 19.85
N LEU A 17 -18.81 6.81 20.57
CA LEU A 17 -17.93 7.81 19.98
C LEU A 17 -16.97 7.18 18.95
N LEU A 18 -16.36 6.05 19.28
CA LEU A 18 -15.48 5.31 18.37
C LEU A 18 -16.21 4.89 17.11
N LEU A 19 -17.44 4.37 17.22
CA LEU A 19 -18.24 3.95 16.07
C LEU A 19 -18.62 5.14 15.19
N VAL A 20 -19.06 6.26 15.80
CA VAL A 20 -19.42 7.48 15.06
C VAL A 20 -18.21 8.04 14.32
N LEU A 21 -17.08 8.22 15.01
CA LEU A 21 -15.86 8.73 14.39
C LEU A 21 -15.31 7.75 13.33
N GLY A 22 -15.30 6.45 13.63
CA GLY A 22 -14.90 5.42 12.68
C GLY A 22 -15.72 5.47 11.39
N ALA A 23 -17.03 5.57 11.51
CA ALA A 23 -17.91 5.72 10.34
C ALA A 23 -17.64 7.01 9.58
N LEU A 24 -17.46 8.14 10.28
CA LEU A 24 -17.23 9.43 9.63
C LEU A 24 -15.89 9.50 8.88
N PHE A 25 -14.83 8.87 9.39
CA PHE A 25 -13.48 9.05 8.87
C PHE A 25 -12.98 7.87 8.04
N LEU A 26 -13.26 6.62 8.44
CA LEU A 26 -12.69 5.44 7.77
C LEU A 26 -13.46 5.02 6.52
N LEU A 27 -14.74 5.41 6.39
CA LEU A 27 -15.56 5.10 5.22
C LEU A 27 -15.38 6.11 4.07
N ARG A 28 -14.56 7.15 4.26
CA ARG A 28 -14.30 8.16 3.22
C ARG A 28 -13.40 7.54 2.15
N LYS A 29 -13.54 7.99 0.89
CA LYS A 29 -12.65 7.55 -0.20
C LYS A 29 -11.21 7.92 0.16
N SER A 30 -10.33 6.92 0.17
CA SER A 30 -8.90 7.09 0.41
C SER A 30 -8.26 7.88 -0.74
N PRO A 31 -7.22 8.70 -0.47
CA PRO A 31 -6.41 9.32 -1.53
C PRO A 31 -5.59 8.29 -2.33
N HIS A 32 -5.52 7.03 -1.88
CA HIS A 32 -4.87 5.97 -2.64
C HIS A 32 -5.60 5.74 -3.97
N PRO A 33 -4.88 5.65 -5.11
CA PRO A 33 -5.50 5.41 -6.40
C PRO A 33 -6.19 4.04 -6.45
N ASP A 34 -7.20 3.94 -7.31
CA ASP A 34 -7.90 2.68 -7.53
C ASP A 34 -6.94 1.67 -8.21
N THR A 35 -7.07 0.37 -7.87
CA THR A 35 -6.25 -0.70 -8.46
C THR A 35 -6.39 -0.76 -9.99
N TYR A 36 -5.27 -0.97 -10.69
CA TYR A 36 -5.27 -1.10 -12.15
C TYR A 36 -6.12 -2.27 -12.62
N LYS A 37 -7.00 -2.02 -13.61
CA LYS A 37 -7.80 -3.05 -14.27
C LYS A 37 -7.13 -3.45 -15.57
N MET A 38 -6.94 -4.75 -15.78
CA MET A 38 -6.26 -5.28 -16.98
C MET A 38 -7.02 -5.01 -18.29
N THR A 39 -8.33 -4.76 -18.23
CA THR A 39 -9.15 -4.37 -19.38
C THR A 39 -8.93 -2.93 -19.83
N ASP A 40 -8.40 -2.09 -18.94
CA ASP A 40 -8.17 -0.67 -19.22
C ASP A 40 -6.81 -0.51 -19.91
N LYS A 41 -6.62 0.62 -20.61
CA LYS A 41 -5.30 0.96 -21.16
C LYS A 41 -4.39 1.48 -20.05
N TRP A 42 -3.09 1.18 -20.15
CA TRP A 42 -2.09 1.74 -19.23
C TRP A 42 -1.94 3.25 -19.45
N THR A 43 -2.31 4.04 -18.44
CA THR A 43 -2.27 5.52 -18.46
C THR A 43 -1.24 6.11 -17.49
N HIS A 44 -0.64 5.27 -16.65
CA HIS A 44 0.39 5.70 -15.70
C HIS A 44 1.76 5.84 -16.38
N ALA A 45 2.69 6.57 -15.77
CA ALA A 45 4.08 6.62 -16.24
C ALA A 45 4.74 5.21 -16.23
N PRO A 46 5.77 4.97 -17.05
CA PRO A 46 6.56 3.73 -17.02
C PRO A 46 7.11 3.46 -15.61
N ILE A 47 7.09 2.19 -15.18
CA ILE A 47 7.54 1.76 -13.86
C ILE A 47 8.67 0.74 -14.03
N LEU A 48 9.78 0.98 -13.32
CA LEU A 48 10.88 0.02 -13.14
C LEU A 48 11.12 -0.13 -11.64
N TRP A 49 10.95 -1.35 -11.13
CA TRP A 49 11.23 -1.70 -9.74
C TRP A 49 12.49 -2.57 -9.70
N ALA A 50 13.64 -1.92 -9.56
CA ALA A 50 14.90 -2.62 -9.36
C ALA A 50 14.90 -3.26 -7.95
N ALA A 51 15.40 -4.48 -7.86
CA ALA A 51 15.71 -5.08 -6.58
C ALA A 51 16.97 -4.42 -6.02
N GLU A 52 17.01 -4.23 -4.70
CA GLU A 52 18.20 -3.74 -3.98
C GLU A 52 19.25 -4.85 -3.78
N GLU A 53 18.86 -6.12 -3.95
CA GLU A 53 19.71 -7.29 -3.65
C GLU A 53 20.46 -7.78 -4.91
N PRO A 54 21.76 -8.15 -4.80
CA PRO A 54 22.61 -8.03 -3.63
C PRO A 54 22.92 -6.58 -3.24
N ALA A 55 22.74 -6.26 -1.95
CA ALA A 55 23.28 -5.02 -1.39
C ALA A 55 24.78 -4.99 -1.69
N ASP A 56 25.25 -3.92 -2.33
CA ASP A 56 26.57 -3.87 -2.96
C ASP A 56 27.69 -4.29 -2.00
N HIS A 57 28.41 -5.37 -2.35
CA HIS A 57 29.62 -5.77 -1.65
C HIS A 57 30.76 -4.97 -2.26
N GLY A 58 30.95 -3.74 -1.77
CA GLY A 58 31.87 -2.77 -2.35
C GLY A 58 33.28 -3.32 -2.61
N HIS A 59 33.57 -3.64 -3.87
CA HIS A 59 34.90 -3.68 -4.47
C HIS A 59 34.75 -3.36 -5.97
N GLY A 60 35.27 -2.19 -6.36
CA GLY A 60 34.99 -1.60 -7.66
C GLY A 60 35.77 -2.18 -8.84
N GLY A 61 35.29 -1.79 -10.02
CA GLY A 61 36.13 -1.35 -11.13
C GLY A 61 36.53 -2.40 -12.17
N HIS A 62 36.22 -2.05 -13.43
CA HIS A 62 36.76 -2.60 -14.68
C HIS A 62 36.03 -3.81 -15.31
N ASP A 63 34.79 -3.61 -15.78
CA ASP A 63 34.39 -3.82 -17.18
C ASP A 63 32.93 -3.36 -17.38
N SER A 64 32.70 -2.17 -17.97
CA SER A 64 31.33 -1.67 -18.25
C SER A 64 30.82 -2.15 -19.61
N HIS A 65 31.23 -3.36 -20.02
CA HIS A 65 30.78 -3.92 -21.27
C HIS A 65 29.32 -4.39 -21.13
N LEU A 66 28.39 -3.58 -21.66
CA LEU A 66 26.99 -3.96 -21.84
C LEU A 66 26.92 -5.12 -22.84
N THR A 67 26.93 -6.34 -22.32
CA THR A 67 26.66 -7.55 -23.11
C THR A 67 25.16 -7.84 -23.08
N VAL A 68 24.57 -8.14 -24.23
CA VAL A 68 23.19 -8.61 -24.30
C VAL A 68 23.17 -10.10 -23.90
N GLY A 69 22.41 -10.42 -22.85
CA GLY A 69 22.21 -11.80 -22.38
C GLY A 69 21.17 -12.57 -23.21
N GLY A 70 20.34 -13.39 -22.53
CA GLY A 70 19.22 -14.13 -23.14
C GLY A 70 17.90 -13.33 -23.18
N GLY A 71 16.86 -13.91 -23.78
CA GLY A 71 15.52 -13.31 -23.85
C GLY A 71 14.40 -14.34 -23.85
N ALA A 72 13.24 -13.95 -23.31
CA ALA A 72 12.00 -14.73 -23.30
C ALA A 72 10.81 -13.82 -23.67
N SER A 73 9.75 -14.38 -24.29
CA SER A 73 8.57 -13.61 -24.72
C SER A 73 7.28 -14.44 -24.62
N GLY A 74 6.15 -13.75 -24.40
CA GLY A 74 4.80 -14.32 -24.32
C GLY A 74 3.75 -13.29 -24.74
N LYS A 75 2.49 -13.73 -24.91
CA LYS A 75 1.37 -12.91 -25.40
C LYS A 75 0.11 -13.22 -24.58
N TRP A 76 0.15 -12.89 -23.29
CA TRP A 76 -1.00 -13.04 -22.39
C TRP A 76 -2.30 -12.54 -23.04
#